data_AF-A0A966A4B8-F1
#
_entry.id   AF-A0A966A4B8-F1
#
_cell.length_a   1.000
_cell.length_b   1.000
_cell.length_c   1.000
_cell.angle_alpha   90.00
_cell.angle_beta   90.00
_cell.angle_gamma   90.00
#
_symmetry.space_group_name_H-M   'P 1'
#
loop_
_entity.id
_entity.type
_entity.pdbx_description
1 polymer ?
#
loop_
_entity_poly.entity_id
_entity_poly.type
_entity_poly.pdbx_seq_one_letter_code
_entity_poly.pdbx_strand_id
1 'polypeptide(L)'
;MRLAGAALASTLLLLAACGAKESLISKPAEVPEGVDLSGNWLLRDTTGSTQRGARETLVHVFLETGKSVKVTQTASGLFVSFDRSVVEEYRFGEHREVSVGEISAERVSGWEGRAYVIETLDDDGARLTDSYQLSNDGAVLSRRIAIWSRDSKQMSLEQVFDRI
;
A
#
# COMPACT_ATOMS: atom_id res chain seq x y z
N MET A 1 6.51 4.56 -74.48
CA MET A 1 6.45 3.59 -73.36
C MET A 1 6.07 4.33 -72.10
N ARG A 2 4.97 3.91 -71.47
CA ARG A 2 4.47 4.40 -70.16
C ARG A 2 5.23 3.69 -69.04
N LEU A 3 5.44 4.36 -67.90
CA LEU A 3 5.53 3.83 -66.51
C LEU A 3 5.80 5.03 -65.60
N ALA A 4 4.76 5.67 -65.03
CA ALA A 4 4.09 5.30 -63.77
C ALA A 4 4.88 5.81 -62.55
N GLY A 5 4.38 6.90 -61.96
CA GLY A 5 4.84 7.42 -60.68
C GLY A 5 4.45 6.50 -59.53
N ALA A 6 5.36 6.34 -58.59
CA ALA A 6 5.11 5.67 -57.32
C ALA A 6 4.98 6.75 -56.24
N ALA A 7 3.75 6.96 -55.78
CA ALA A 7 3.46 7.77 -54.61
C ALA A 7 3.95 7.05 -53.35
N LEU A 8 4.91 7.64 -52.64
CA LEU A 8 5.30 7.22 -51.30
C LEU A 8 4.17 7.57 -50.33
N ALA A 9 3.36 6.57 -49.98
CA ALA A 9 2.39 6.66 -48.91
C ALA A 9 3.13 6.54 -47.56
N SER A 10 3.46 7.68 -46.95
CA SER A 10 3.96 7.76 -45.59
C SER A 10 2.88 7.31 -44.61
N THR A 11 3.02 6.10 -44.07
CA THR A 11 2.15 5.54 -43.03
C THR A 11 2.43 6.25 -41.71
N LEU A 12 1.56 7.19 -41.32
CA LEU A 12 1.52 7.75 -39.97
C LEU A 12 1.01 6.66 -39.00
N LEU A 13 1.90 6.04 -38.21
CA LEU A 13 1.49 5.31 -37.02
C LEU A 13 1.10 6.33 -35.94
N LEU A 14 -0.19 6.57 -35.77
CA LEU A 14 -0.74 7.28 -34.61
C LEU A 14 -0.73 6.30 -33.42
N LEU A 15 0.29 6.41 -32.57
CA LEU A 15 0.29 5.80 -31.24
C LEU A 15 -0.78 6.51 -30.41
N ALA A 16 -1.99 5.96 -30.39
CA ALA A 16 -2.98 6.27 -29.38
C ALA A 16 -2.47 5.71 -28.04
N ALA A 17 -1.70 6.51 -27.30
CA ALA A 17 -1.43 6.25 -25.91
C ALA A 17 -2.74 6.44 -25.14
N CYS A 18 -3.58 5.40 -25.10
CA CYS A 18 -4.64 5.32 -24.10
C CYS A 18 -3.96 5.38 -22.74
N GLY A 19 -4.02 6.54 -22.09
CA GLY A 19 -3.69 6.69 -20.68
C GLY A 19 -4.68 5.87 -19.87
N ALA A 20 -4.40 4.58 -19.70
CA ALA A 20 -5.16 3.74 -18.79
C ALA A 20 -5.05 4.36 -17.39
N LYS A 21 -6.19 4.43 -16.69
CA LYS A 21 -6.23 4.79 -15.27
C LYS A 21 -5.25 3.88 -14.53
N GLU A 22 -4.39 4.46 -13.70
CA GLU A 22 -3.46 3.67 -12.89
C GLU A 22 -4.25 2.69 -12.02
N SER A 23 -3.76 1.46 -11.94
CA SER A 23 -4.38 0.38 -11.16
C SER A 23 -3.29 -0.39 -10.45
N LEU A 24 -3.60 -0.91 -9.27
CA LEU A 24 -2.66 -1.63 -8.43
C LEU A 24 -2.50 -3.07 -8.94
N ILE A 25 -1.33 -3.62 -8.67
CA ILE A 25 -1.02 -5.01 -9.02
C ILE A 25 -1.34 -5.88 -7.82
N SER A 26 -2.12 -6.95 -8.02
CA SER A 26 -2.43 -7.92 -6.98
C SER A 26 -1.17 -8.51 -6.36
N LYS A 27 -1.21 -8.73 -5.05
CA LYS A 27 -0.09 -9.28 -4.28
C LYS A 27 -0.33 -10.76 -3.92
N PRO A 28 0.72 -11.56 -3.70
CA PRO A 28 0.59 -12.96 -3.28
C PRO A 28 -0.23 -13.14 -2.00
N ALA A 29 -1.09 -14.16 -1.98
CA ALA A 29 -1.89 -14.51 -0.81
C ALA A 29 -1.18 -15.49 0.15
N GLU A 30 -0.17 -16.21 -0.34
CA GLU A 30 0.49 -17.27 0.41
C GLU A 30 1.37 -16.70 1.53
N VAL A 31 1.16 -17.19 2.76
CA VAL A 31 1.97 -16.80 3.92
C VAL A 31 3.38 -17.39 3.78
N PRO A 32 4.43 -16.57 3.81
CA PRO A 32 5.80 -17.07 3.75
C PRO A 32 6.14 -17.98 4.93
N GLU A 33 6.96 -19.00 4.68
CA GLU A 33 7.36 -19.96 5.71
C GLU A 33 8.01 -19.27 6.92
N GLY A 34 7.54 -19.64 8.11
CA GLY A 34 8.04 -19.12 9.38
C GLY A 34 7.73 -17.64 9.62
N VAL A 35 6.71 -17.07 8.97
CA VAL A 35 6.23 -15.71 9.25
C VAL A 35 4.91 -15.77 10.03
N ASP A 36 4.94 -15.25 11.25
CA ASP A 36 3.75 -15.02 12.08
C ASP A 36 3.81 -13.63 12.74
N LEU A 37 3.10 -12.68 12.15
CA LEU A 37 2.99 -11.30 12.64
C LEU A 37 2.16 -11.19 13.93
N SER A 38 1.50 -12.26 14.37
CA SER A 38 0.62 -12.24 15.54
C SER A 38 1.39 -11.83 16.79
N GLY A 39 0.76 -11.01 17.62
CA GLY A 39 1.36 -10.56 18.88
C GLY A 39 0.72 -9.30 19.43
N ASN A 40 1.10 -9.00 20.66
CA ASN A 40 0.93 -7.67 21.23
C ASN A 40 2.26 -6.95 21.11
N TRP A 41 2.21 -5.70 20.69
CA TRP A 41 3.38 -4.94 20.30
C TRP A 41 3.31 -3.56 20.94
N LEU A 42 4.39 -3.14 21.60
CA LEU A 42 4.52 -1.85 22.25
C LEU A 42 5.42 -0.95 21.40
N LEU A 43 4.96 0.26 21.10
CA LEU A 43 5.72 1.23 20.32
C LEU A 43 7.01 1.60 21.06
N ARG A 44 8.15 1.37 20.40
CA ARG A 44 9.48 1.76 20.86
C ARG A 44 9.89 3.10 20.26
N ASP A 45 9.77 3.23 18.95
CA ASP A 45 10.27 4.39 18.21
C ASP A 45 9.37 4.72 17.03
N THR A 46 9.38 5.99 16.63
CA THR A 46 8.72 6.51 15.43
C THR A 46 9.65 7.50 14.77
N THR A 47 10.09 7.17 13.55
CA THR A 47 10.91 8.05 12.73
C THR A 47 10.17 8.38 11.44
N GLY A 48 10.39 9.56 10.88
CA GLY A 48 9.68 9.92 9.67
C GLY A 48 9.90 11.36 9.25
N SER A 49 9.47 11.64 8.01
CA SER A 49 9.46 12.97 7.44
C SER A 49 8.07 13.24 6.89
N THR A 50 7.51 14.39 7.22
CA THR A 50 6.24 14.88 6.66
C THR A 50 6.48 16.21 5.99
N GLN A 51 6.14 16.33 4.71
CA GLN A 51 6.11 17.64 4.07
C GLN A 51 4.89 18.42 4.58
N ARG A 52 5.11 19.70 4.94
CA ARG A 52 4.09 20.58 5.53
C ARG A 52 3.00 20.85 4.48
N GLY A 53 1.89 20.11 4.55
CA GLY A 53 0.78 20.18 3.59
C GLY A 53 0.12 18.84 3.28
N ALA A 54 0.77 17.71 3.60
CA ALA A 54 0.34 16.35 3.28
C ALA A 54 -0.94 15.85 4.01
N ARG A 55 -1.69 16.73 4.68
CA ARG A 55 -2.90 16.38 5.43
C ARG A 55 -4.14 16.61 4.57
N GLU A 56 -4.29 15.86 3.49
CA GLU A 56 -5.56 15.81 2.76
C GLU A 56 -6.15 14.40 2.83
N THR A 57 -7.19 14.32 3.66
CA THR A 57 -8.25 13.32 3.81
C THR A 57 -7.89 11.83 3.99
N LEU A 58 -7.12 11.18 3.12
CA LEU A 58 -6.73 9.77 3.31
C LEU A 58 -5.87 9.58 4.57
N VAL A 59 -5.02 10.57 4.87
CA VAL A 59 -4.12 10.56 6.04
C VAL A 59 -4.87 10.44 7.36
N HIS A 60 -5.99 11.15 7.51
CA HIS A 60 -6.70 11.20 8.79
C HIS A 60 -7.49 9.93 9.07
N VAL A 61 -7.89 9.18 8.04
CA VAL A 61 -8.66 7.95 8.21
C VAL A 61 -7.76 6.70 8.30
N PHE A 62 -6.59 6.73 7.63
CA PHE A 62 -5.72 5.54 7.52
C PHE A 62 -4.39 5.62 8.30
N LEU A 63 -3.98 6.80 8.78
CA LEU A 63 -2.72 6.95 9.54
C LEU A 63 -2.97 7.15 11.03
N GLU A 64 -3.89 6.38 11.58
CA GLU A 64 -4.14 6.39 13.01
C GLU A 64 -3.13 5.47 13.71
N THR A 65 -2.35 6.05 14.62
CA THR A 65 -1.28 5.33 15.34
C THR A 65 -1.59 5.25 16.82
N GLY A 66 -1.38 4.08 17.41
CA GLY A 66 -1.45 3.83 18.85
C GLY A 66 -0.09 3.68 19.52
N LYS A 67 -0.04 3.70 20.86
CA LYS A 67 1.17 3.32 21.62
C LYS A 67 1.38 1.82 21.65
N SER A 68 0.34 1.05 21.36
CA SER A 68 0.42 -0.39 21.18
C SER A 68 -0.42 -0.84 19.99
N VAL A 69 -0.05 -1.99 19.43
CA VAL A 69 -0.80 -2.66 18.38
C VAL A 69 -0.91 -4.14 18.70
N LYS A 70 -2.10 -4.68 18.55
CA LYS A 70 -2.38 -6.10 18.55
C LYS A 70 -2.58 -6.54 17.11
N VAL A 71 -1.75 -7.49 16.69
CA VAL A 71 -1.86 -8.12 15.38
C VAL A 71 -2.36 -9.55 15.58
N THR A 72 -3.38 -9.94 14.82
CA THR A 72 -3.84 -11.33 14.72
C THR A 72 -3.71 -11.79 13.29
N GLN A 73 -2.83 -12.75 13.04
CA GLN A 73 -2.67 -13.39 11.75
C GLN A 73 -3.52 -14.67 11.72
N THR A 74 -4.26 -14.85 10.65
CA THR A 74 -4.99 -16.10 10.38
C THR A 74 -4.40 -16.79 9.15
N ALA A 75 -4.98 -17.90 8.72
CA ALA A 75 -4.60 -18.55 7.47
C ALA A 75 -4.91 -17.70 6.23
N SER A 76 -5.80 -16.69 6.33
CA SER A 76 -6.32 -15.95 5.16
C SER A 76 -6.33 -14.43 5.32
N GLY A 77 -5.85 -13.89 6.43
CA GLY A 77 -5.90 -12.46 6.66
C GLY A 77 -5.18 -11.98 7.91
N LEU A 78 -5.08 -10.64 8.01
CA LEU A 78 -4.48 -9.90 9.10
C LEU A 78 -5.53 -8.98 9.73
N PHE A 79 -5.61 -9.00 11.05
CA PHE A 79 -6.40 -8.06 11.84
C PHE A 79 -5.44 -7.21 12.67
N VAL A 80 -5.49 -5.89 12.48
CA VAL A 80 -4.62 -4.93 13.16
C VAL A 80 -5.47 -4.03 14.03
N SER A 81 -5.27 -4.12 15.34
CA SER A 81 -5.99 -3.32 16.33
C SER A 81 -4.99 -2.46 17.07
N PHE A 82 -5.07 -1.15 16.92
CA PHE A 82 -4.35 -0.21 17.78
C PHE A 82 -5.09 -0.09 19.13
N ASP A 83 -4.52 0.63 20.10
CA ASP A 83 -5.12 0.93 21.41
C ASP A 83 -6.35 1.87 21.36
N ARG A 84 -7.07 1.85 20.25
CA ARG A 84 -8.27 2.64 19.92
C ARG A 84 -9.35 1.75 19.30
N SER A 85 -10.58 2.27 19.23
CA SER A 85 -11.79 1.48 18.91
C SER A 85 -11.94 0.97 17.47
N VAL A 86 -10.90 1.00 16.64
CA VAL A 86 -10.97 0.59 15.22
C VAL A 86 -10.02 -0.59 14.98
N VAL A 87 -10.55 -1.65 14.35
CA VAL A 87 -9.79 -2.81 13.88
C VAL A 87 -9.73 -2.76 12.37
N GLU A 88 -8.53 -2.79 11.81
CA GLU A 88 -8.30 -2.89 10.38
C GLU A 88 -8.25 -4.37 9.97
N GLU A 89 -9.03 -4.74 8.94
CA GLU A 89 -9.06 -6.10 8.37
C GLU A 89 -8.49 -6.08 6.94
N TYR A 90 -7.54 -7.00 6.71
CA TYR A 90 -6.93 -7.24 5.40
C TYR A 90 -6.98 -8.72 5.05
N ARG A 91 -7.45 -9.05 3.85
CA ARG A 91 -7.41 -10.41 3.31
C ARG A 91 -6.14 -10.61 2.50
N PHE A 92 -5.54 -11.78 2.61
CA PHE A 92 -4.35 -12.09 1.83
C PHE A 92 -4.71 -12.23 0.35
N GLY A 93 -3.95 -11.55 -0.51
CA GLY A 93 -4.23 -11.46 -1.95
C GLY A 93 -5.47 -10.64 -2.28
N GLU A 94 -5.93 -9.77 -1.37
CA GLU A 94 -7.02 -8.85 -1.65
C GLU A 94 -6.67 -7.96 -2.84
N HIS A 95 -7.66 -7.75 -3.72
CA HIS A 95 -7.70 -6.71 -4.71
C HIS A 95 -9.17 -6.29 -4.82
N ARG A 96 -9.51 -5.10 -4.32
CA ARG A 96 -10.88 -4.59 -4.37
C ARG A 96 -10.95 -3.08 -4.30
N GLU A 97 -12.08 -2.55 -4.73
CA GLU A 97 -12.47 -1.18 -4.41
C GLU A 97 -12.90 -1.09 -2.95
N VAL A 98 -12.41 -0.07 -2.24
CA VAL A 98 -12.79 0.28 -0.87
C VAL A 98 -13.32 1.71 -0.85
N SER A 99 -14.35 1.95 -0.06
CA SER A 99 -14.96 3.27 0.08
C SER A 99 -14.90 3.75 1.52
N VAL A 100 -14.48 5.00 1.71
CA VAL A 100 -14.41 5.68 3.01
C VAL A 100 -15.07 7.05 2.86
N GLY A 101 -16.28 7.18 3.39
CA GLY A 101 -17.10 8.38 3.15
C GLY A 101 -17.39 8.51 1.65
N GLU A 102 -17.00 9.65 1.08
CA GLU A 102 -17.17 9.95 -0.35
C GLU A 102 -15.97 9.53 -1.21
N ILE A 103 -14.88 9.05 -0.60
CA ILE A 103 -13.68 8.63 -1.31
C ILE A 103 -13.81 7.15 -1.70
N SER A 104 -13.56 6.85 -2.97
CA SER A 104 -13.32 5.49 -3.45
C SER A 104 -11.85 5.30 -3.81
N ALA A 105 -11.31 4.12 -3.51
CA ALA A 105 -9.93 3.77 -3.79
C ALA A 105 -9.81 2.28 -4.12
N GLU A 106 -8.88 1.94 -5.00
CA GLU A 106 -8.43 0.57 -5.18
C GLU A 106 -7.50 0.19 -4.03
N ARG A 107 -7.70 -0.99 -3.43
CA ARG A 107 -6.84 -1.54 -2.39
C ARG A 107 -6.38 -2.94 -2.76
N VAL A 108 -5.08 -3.18 -2.64
CA VAL A 108 -4.48 -4.51 -2.71
C VAL A 108 -3.72 -4.83 -1.43
N SER A 109 -3.71 -6.09 -1.02
CA SER A 109 -2.86 -6.53 0.10
C SER A 109 -2.35 -7.96 -0.07
N GLY A 110 -1.12 -8.19 0.37
CA GLY A 110 -0.48 -9.50 0.27
C GLY A 110 0.99 -9.46 0.66
N TRP A 111 1.71 -10.52 0.34
CA TRP A 111 3.09 -10.71 0.78
C TRP A 111 4.11 -10.28 -0.27
N GLU A 112 5.09 -9.47 0.15
CA GLU A 112 6.28 -9.16 -0.63
C GLU A 112 7.52 -9.61 0.15
N GLY A 113 8.09 -10.75 -0.26
CA GLY A 113 9.11 -11.42 0.53
C GLY A 113 8.56 -11.81 1.91
N ARG A 114 9.13 -11.25 2.98
CA ARG A 114 8.68 -11.48 4.38
C ARG A 114 7.90 -10.30 4.97
N ALA A 115 7.54 -9.31 4.15
CA ALA A 115 6.72 -8.18 4.56
C ALA A 115 5.28 -8.39 4.08
N TYR A 116 4.31 -8.09 4.95
CA TYR A 116 2.93 -7.95 4.54
C TYR A 116 2.69 -6.52 4.10
N VAL A 117 2.23 -6.30 2.86
CA VAL A 117 2.12 -4.99 2.22
C VAL A 117 0.67 -4.73 1.85
N ILE A 118 0.19 -3.53 2.17
CA ILE A 118 -1.10 -2.99 1.80
C ILE A 118 -0.85 -1.74 0.96
N GLU A 119 -1.48 -1.66 -0.20
CA GLU A 119 -1.48 -0.46 -1.04
C GLU A 119 -2.92 -0.01 -1.28
N THR A 120 -3.14 1.30 -1.17
CA THR A 120 -4.41 1.96 -1.47
C THR A 120 -4.13 3.09 -2.46
N LEU A 121 -4.89 3.16 -3.56
CA LEU A 121 -4.76 4.14 -4.63
C LEU A 121 -6.13 4.75 -4.92
N ASP A 122 -6.24 6.07 -4.79
CA ASP A 122 -7.47 6.78 -5.17
C ASP A 122 -7.46 7.23 -6.65
N ASP A 123 -8.58 7.79 -7.07
CA ASP A 123 -8.81 8.26 -8.43
C ASP A 123 -7.94 9.47 -8.82
N ASP A 124 -7.42 10.20 -7.83
CA ASP A 124 -6.55 11.36 -8.02
C ASP A 124 -5.06 10.98 -8.13
N GLY A 125 -4.74 9.69 -7.95
CA GLY A 125 -3.38 9.15 -7.97
C GLY A 125 -2.64 9.35 -6.66
N ALA A 126 -3.34 9.57 -5.55
CA ALA A 126 -2.73 9.48 -4.23
C ALA A 126 -2.59 8.01 -3.84
N ARG A 127 -1.36 7.62 -3.48
CA ARG A 127 -1.03 6.26 -3.06
C ARG A 127 -0.59 6.23 -1.61
N LEU A 128 -1.21 5.36 -0.83
CA LEU A 128 -0.77 4.98 0.51
C LEU A 128 -0.21 3.55 0.46
N THR A 129 0.98 3.36 1.02
CA THR A 129 1.58 2.05 1.26
C THR A 129 1.77 1.87 2.76
N ASP A 130 1.23 0.81 3.33
CA ASP A 130 1.49 0.37 4.71
C ASP A 130 2.07 -1.05 4.68
N SER A 131 3.12 -1.29 5.46
CA SER A 131 3.81 -2.58 5.45
C SER A 131 4.24 -3.01 6.83
N TYR A 132 4.13 -4.30 7.11
CA TYR A 132 4.46 -4.93 8.38
C TYR A 132 5.54 -5.99 8.17
N GLN A 133 6.62 -5.93 8.94
CA GLN A 133 7.74 -6.86 8.80
C GLN A 133 8.34 -7.21 10.16
N LEU A 134 8.63 -8.50 10.37
CA LEU A 134 9.37 -8.96 11.54
C LEU A 134 10.88 -8.82 11.32
N SER A 135 11.56 -8.49 12.41
CA SER A 135 13.02 -8.57 12.52
C SER A 135 13.41 -9.15 13.88
N ASN A 136 14.71 -9.40 14.09
CA ASN A 136 15.26 -9.93 15.33
C ASN A 136 14.52 -11.22 15.78
N ASP A 137 14.46 -12.21 14.90
CA ASP A 137 13.78 -13.50 15.11
C ASP A 137 12.32 -13.39 15.58
N GLY A 138 11.62 -12.34 15.15
CA GLY A 138 10.22 -12.11 15.47
C GLY A 138 9.99 -11.34 16.78
N ALA A 139 11.04 -10.84 17.42
CA ALA A 139 10.94 -10.00 18.62
C ALA A 139 10.57 -8.55 18.32
N VAL A 140 10.81 -8.08 17.10
CA VAL A 140 10.58 -6.69 16.69
C VAL A 140 9.67 -6.65 15.46
N LEU A 141 8.61 -5.85 15.53
CA LEU A 141 7.74 -5.52 14.40
C LEU A 141 8.10 -4.11 13.89
N SER A 142 8.41 -3.99 12.61
CA SER A 142 8.49 -2.69 11.92
C SER A 142 7.21 -2.49 11.10
N ARG A 143 6.58 -1.33 11.26
CA ARG A 143 5.52 -0.82 10.38
C ARG A 143 6.09 0.35 9.58
N ARG A 144 6.04 0.28 8.25
CA ARG A 144 6.45 1.41 7.39
C ARG A 144 5.28 1.90 6.59
N ILE A 145 5.06 3.20 6.65
CA ILE A 145 4.00 3.90 5.95
C ILE A 145 4.60 4.94 5.01
N ALA A 146 4.14 4.98 3.76
CA ALA A 146 4.51 5.99 2.80
C ALA A 146 3.27 6.53 2.08
N ILE A 147 3.25 7.84 1.86
CA ILE A 147 2.21 8.50 1.09
C ILE A 147 2.83 9.28 -0.04
N TRP A 148 2.26 9.07 -1.22
CA TRP A 148 2.62 9.70 -2.46
C TRP A 148 1.40 10.42 -3.01
N SER A 149 1.62 11.62 -3.54
CA SER A 149 0.65 12.30 -4.38
C SER A 149 1.25 12.31 -5.78
N ARG A 150 0.66 11.54 -6.69
CA ARG A 150 1.26 11.21 -7.98
C ARG A 150 2.69 10.70 -7.75
N ASP A 151 3.69 11.35 -8.34
CA ASP A 151 5.10 10.93 -8.25
C ASP A 151 5.87 11.58 -7.09
N SER A 152 5.22 12.40 -6.26
CA SER A 152 5.88 13.12 -5.16
C SER A 152 5.57 12.49 -3.81
N LYS A 153 6.61 12.00 -3.13
CA LYS A 153 6.51 11.49 -1.76
C LYS A 153 6.20 12.62 -0.79
N GLN A 154 5.02 12.56 -0.20
CA GLN A 154 4.53 13.55 0.76
C GLN A 154 4.92 13.21 2.19
N MET A 155 4.93 11.92 2.51
CA MET A 155 5.20 11.42 3.86
C MET A 155 5.91 10.07 3.83
N SER A 156 6.76 9.86 4.83
CA SER A 156 7.27 8.55 5.24
C SER A 156 7.25 8.46 6.76
N LEU A 157 6.80 7.34 7.28
CA LEU A 157 6.83 7.01 8.69
C LEU A 157 7.34 5.58 8.84
N GLU A 158 8.23 5.35 9.80
CA GLU A 158 8.60 4.03 10.27
C GLU A 158 8.34 3.98 11.78
N GLN A 159 7.60 2.96 12.20
CA GLN A 159 7.30 2.68 13.59
C GLN A 159 7.93 1.34 13.95
N VAL A 160 8.66 1.30 15.05
CA VAL A 160 9.30 0.09 15.56
C VAL A 160 8.62 -0.30 16.85
N PHE A 161 8.23 -1.56 16.97
CA PHE A 161 7.53 -2.09 18.12
C PHE A 161 8.23 -3.31 18.71
N ASP A 162 8.14 -3.43 20.04
CA ASP A 162 8.61 -4.57 20.81
C ASP A 162 7.47 -5.50 21.17
N ARG A 163 7.73 -6.81 21.07
CA ARG A 163 6.77 -7.83 21.51
C ARG A 163 6.60 -7.77 23.03
N ILE A 164 5.35 -7.86 23.51
CA ILE A 164 4.97 -7.91 24.94
C ILE A 164 4.06 -9.10 25.26
#